data_AF-A0A1Z8LBQ4-F1
#
_entry.id   AF-A0A1Z8LBQ4-F1
#
_cell.length_a   1.000
_cell.length_b   1.000
_cell.length_c   1.000
_cell.angle_alpha   90.00
_cell.angle_beta   90.00
_cell.angle_gamma   90.00
#
_symmetry.space_group_name_H-M   'P 1'
#
loop_
_entity.id
_entity.type
_entity.pdbx_description
1 polymer ?
#
loop_
_entity_poly.entity_id
_entity_poly.type
_entity_poly.pdbx_seq_one_letter_code
_entity_poly.pdbx_strand_id
1 'polypeptide(L)'
;MNINNRSLLEGLMGFVISTGTPLFIWTILLATYPELPSVKNIDTDLWSYLLFRVILFSVLLVFSFIVISALLKRYLMVKVMILVSSIYLILYIYFRWEWL
;
A
#
# COMPACT_ATOMS: atom_id res chain seq x y z
N MET A 1 -24.16 -11.72 -13.57
CA MET A 1 -23.58 -10.40 -13.23
C MET A 1 -22.78 -9.95 -14.44
N ASN A 2 -23.32 -9.04 -15.27
CA ASN A 2 -22.66 -8.64 -16.51
C ASN A 2 -21.56 -7.62 -16.15
N ILE A 3 -20.31 -8.07 -16.04
CA ILE A 3 -19.19 -7.21 -15.70
C ILE A 3 -18.93 -6.32 -16.92
N ASN A 4 -19.26 -5.03 -16.81
CA ASN A 4 -18.93 -4.06 -17.83
C ASN A 4 -17.40 -3.87 -17.85
N ASN A 5 -16.77 -3.84 -19.02
CA ASN A 5 -15.31 -3.66 -19.17
C ASN A 5 -14.80 -2.44 -18.39
N ARG A 6 -15.61 -1.39 -18.30
CA ARG A 6 -15.32 -0.20 -17.49
C ARG A 6 -15.20 -0.51 -15.99
N SER A 7 -16.13 -1.29 -15.44
CA SER A 7 -16.06 -1.70 -14.03
C SER A 7 -14.84 -2.59 -13.77
N LEU A 8 -14.51 -3.49 -14.69
CA LEU A 8 -13.30 -4.31 -14.55
C LEU A 8 -12.04 -3.44 -14.51
N LEU A 9 -11.93 -2.45 -15.41
CA LEU A 9 -10.83 -1.49 -15.41
C LEU A 9 -10.74 -0.68 -14.11
N GLU A 10 -11.86 -0.19 -13.59
CA GLU A 10 -11.90 0.55 -12.32
C GLU A 10 -11.41 -0.32 -11.14
N GLY A 11 -11.80 -1.60 -11.11
CA GLY A 11 -11.32 -2.56 -10.12
C GLY A 11 -9.81 -2.81 -10.23
N LEU A 12 -9.31 -3.05 -11.46
CA LEU A 12 -7.89 -3.24 -11.72
C LEU A 12 -7.06 -2.00 -11.34
N MET A 13 -7.52 -0.80 -11.69
CA MET A 13 -6.85 0.45 -11.29
C MET A 13 -6.80 0.59 -9.77
N GLY A 14 -7.91 0.28 -9.08
CA GLY A 14 -7.96 0.28 -7.62
C GLY A 14 -6.94 -0.66 -7.00
N PHE A 15 -6.83 -1.87 -7.55
CA PHE A 15 -5.88 -2.89 -7.13
C PHE A 15 -4.43 -2.45 -7.38
N VAL A 16 -4.11 -1.98 -8.59
CA VAL A 16 -2.76 -1.55 -8.97
C VAL A 16 -2.29 -0.39 -8.11
N ILE A 17 -3.13 0.61 -7.84
CA ILE A 17 -2.73 1.74 -7.00
C ILE A 17 -2.51 1.29 -5.55
N SER A 18 -3.41 0.49 -4.99
CA SER A 18 -3.30 0.07 -3.58
C SER A 18 -2.13 -0.89 -3.32
N THR A 19 -1.82 -1.80 -4.24
CA THR A 19 -0.67 -2.72 -4.15
C THR A 19 0.64 -2.08 -4.60
N GLY A 20 0.59 -1.22 -5.63
CA GLY A 20 1.75 -0.57 -6.21
C GLY A 20 2.31 0.55 -5.34
N THR A 21 1.47 1.25 -4.58
CA THR A 21 1.92 2.39 -3.76
C THR A 21 2.96 1.99 -2.70
N PRO A 22 2.76 0.94 -1.87
CA PRO A 22 3.79 0.47 -0.94
C PRO A 22 5.09 0.04 -1.63
N LEU A 23 4.98 -0.69 -2.75
CA LEU A 23 6.15 -1.12 -3.53
C LEU A 23 6.92 0.08 -4.08
N PHE A 24 6.21 1.08 -4.58
CA PHE A 24 6.80 2.31 -5.12
C PHE A 24 7.51 3.13 -4.04
N ILE A 25 6.92 3.26 -2.85
CA ILE A 25 7.58 3.95 -1.74
C ILE A 25 8.82 3.17 -1.29
N TRP A 26 8.73 1.83 -1.24
CA TRP A 26 9.86 0.98 -0.90
C TRP A 26 11.03 1.14 -1.89
N THR A 27 10.74 1.17 -3.20
CA THR A 27 11.80 1.37 -4.21
C THR A 27 12.42 2.76 -4.14
N ILE A 28 11.62 3.81 -3.91
CA ILE A 28 12.14 5.16 -3.66
C ILE A 28 13.05 5.18 -2.45
N LEU A 29 12.65 4.52 -1.36
CA LEU A 29 13.43 4.47 -0.13
C LEU A 29 14.80 3.81 -0.38
N LEU A 30 14.83 2.69 -1.10
CA LEU A 30 16.08 2.02 -1.47
C LEU A 30 16.96 2.87 -2.41
N ALA A 31 16.35 3.59 -3.37
CA ALA A 31 17.08 4.47 -4.27
C ALA A 31 17.65 5.72 -3.56
N THR A 32 16.93 6.21 -2.54
CA THR A 32 17.33 7.39 -1.77
C THR A 32 18.42 7.07 -0.75
N TYR A 33 18.38 5.85 -0.18
CA TYR A 33 19.32 5.39 0.83
C TYR A 33 20.02 4.10 0.37
N PRO A 34 20.95 4.19 -0.62
CA PRO A 34 21.61 3.02 -1.19
C PRO A 34 22.55 2.30 -0.19
N GLU A 35 22.94 2.98 0.90
CA GLU A 35 23.77 2.42 1.96
C GLU A 35 23.00 1.53 2.95
N LEU A 36 21.67 1.41 2.80
CA LEU A 36 20.87 0.53 3.65
C LEU A 36 21.36 -0.93 3.55
N PRO A 37 21.47 -1.65 4.68
CA PRO A 37 21.81 -3.07 4.65
C PRO A 37 20.82 -3.83 3.77
N SER A 38 21.30 -4.89 3.12
CA SER A 38 20.38 -5.82 2.45
C SER A 38 19.34 -6.33 3.45
N VAL A 39 18.11 -6.62 2.99
CA VAL A 39 17.00 -7.10 3.83
C VAL A 39 17.37 -8.31 4.69
N LYS A 40 18.37 -9.11 4.30
CA LYS A 40 18.85 -10.26 5.08
C LYS A 40 19.72 -9.90 6.29
N ASN A 41 20.33 -8.71 6.29
CA ASN A 41 21.31 -8.26 7.28
C ASN A 41 20.86 -6.99 8.00
N ILE A 42 19.60 -6.58 7.82
CA ILE A 42 19.08 -5.37 8.45
C ILE A 42 18.72 -5.66 9.91
N ASP A 43 19.08 -4.74 10.81
CA ASP A 43 18.65 -4.80 12.20
C ASP A 43 17.11 -4.78 12.27
N THR A 44 16.53 -5.62 13.13
CA THR A 44 15.09 -5.76 13.33
C THR A 44 14.42 -4.42 13.68
N ASP A 45 15.09 -3.59 14.48
CA ASP A 45 14.59 -2.27 14.88
C ASP A 45 14.57 -1.30 13.70
N LEU A 46 15.66 -1.30 12.91
CA LEU A 46 15.76 -0.49 11.70
C LEU A 46 14.72 -0.94 10.66
N TRP A 47 14.52 -2.24 10.50
CA TRP A 47 13.52 -2.78 9.58
C TRP A 47 12.09 -2.36 9.98
N SER A 48 11.75 -2.51 11.25
CA SER A 48 10.45 -2.12 11.78
C SER A 48 10.18 -0.62 11.59
N TYR A 49 11.21 0.21 11.79
CA TYR A 49 11.16 1.65 11.54
C TYR A 49 10.90 2.00 10.06
N LEU A 50 11.62 1.35 9.14
CA LEU A 50 11.47 1.58 7.71
C LEU A 50 10.11 1.10 7.20
N LEU A 51 9.66 -0.09 7.62
CA LEU A 51 8.33 -0.61 7.32
C LEU A 51 7.23 0.34 7.80
N PHE A 52 7.35 0.85 9.02
CA PHE A 52 6.40 1.83 9.55
C PHE A 52 6.32 3.08 8.68
N ARG A 53 7.47 3.64 8.28
CA ARG A 53 7.50 4.82 7.39
C ARG A 53 6.88 4.52 6.03
N VAL A 54 7.20 3.37 5.43
CA VAL A 54 6.65 2.97 4.13
C VAL A 54 5.13 2.83 4.20
N ILE A 55 4.61 2.19 5.25
CA ILE A 55 3.18 2.05 5.47
C ILE A 55 2.52 3.41 5.70
N LEU A 56 3.12 4.28 6.52
CA LEU A 56 2.60 5.62 6.79
C LEU A 56 2.43 6.43 5.49
N PHE A 57 3.48 6.52 4.68
CA PHE A 57 3.41 7.24 3.40
C PHE A 57 2.46 6.56 2.41
N SER A 58 2.37 5.22 2.45
CA SER A 58 1.44 4.47 1.59
C SER A 58 0.00 4.82 1.91
N VAL A 59 -0.35 4.86 3.20
CA VAL A 59 -1.70 5.22 3.66
C VAL A 59 -2.05 6.65 3.23
N LEU A 60 -1.12 7.61 3.36
CA LEU A 60 -1.37 9.00 2.95
C LEU A 60 -1.63 9.12 1.44
N LEU A 61 -0.83 8.45 0.61
CA LEU A 61 -1.00 8.47 -0.84
C LEU A 61 -2.27 7.73 -1.26
N VAL A 62 -2.51 6.51 -0.77
CA VAL A 62 -3.71 5.73 -1.08
C VAL A 62 -4.97 6.47 -0.62
N PHE A 63 -4.95 7.11 0.55
CA PHE A 63 -6.06 7.94 1.02
C PHE A 63 -6.36 9.08 0.05
N SER A 64 -5.34 9.75 -0.46
CA SER A 64 -5.50 10.80 -1.49
C SER A 64 -6.18 10.25 -2.74
N PHE A 65 -5.77 9.07 -3.22
CA PHE A 65 -6.40 8.40 -4.36
C PHE A 65 -7.84 7.94 -4.08
N ILE A 66 -8.15 7.51 -2.86
CA ILE A 66 -9.51 7.16 -2.43
C ILE A 66 -10.41 8.38 -2.49
N VAL A 67 -9.97 9.52 -1.95
CA VAL A 67 -10.73 10.79 -1.98
C VAL A 67 -11.02 11.20 -3.41
N ILE A 68 -10.00 11.21 -4.29
CA ILE A 68 -10.17 11.55 -5.71
C ILE A 68 -11.14 10.58 -6.39
N SER A 69 -10.99 9.27 -6.16
CA SER A 69 -11.86 8.25 -6.76
C SER A 69 -13.31 8.35 -6.29
N ALA A 70 -13.53 8.73 -5.02
CA ALA A 70 -14.84 8.98 -4.45
C ALA A 70 -15.51 10.21 -5.06
N LEU A 71 -14.77 11.32 -5.23
CA LEU A 71 -15.26 12.53 -5.90
C LEU A 71 -15.65 12.25 -7.36
N LEU A 72 -14.91 11.38 -8.04
CA LEU A 72 -15.21 10.93 -9.40
C LEU A 72 -16.30 9.84 -9.48
N LYS A 73 -16.93 9.49 -8.35
CA LYS A 73 -17.98 8.46 -8.24
C LYS A 73 -17.53 7.07 -8.72
N ARG A 74 -16.22 6.77 -8.66
CA ARG A 74 -15.62 5.46 -9.02
C ARG A 74 -15.69 4.50 -7.83
N TYR A 75 -16.90 4.11 -7.44
CA TYR A 75 -17.12 3.37 -6.19
C TYR A 75 -16.47 2.00 -6.15
N LEU A 76 -16.36 1.29 -7.29
CA LEU A 76 -15.70 -0.01 -7.32
C LEU A 76 -14.20 0.12 -7.06
N MET A 77 -13.57 1.12 -7.66
CA MET A 77 -12.16 1.45 -7.43
C MET A 77 -11.89 1.75 -5.95
N VAL A 78 -12.73 2.58 -5.33
CA VAL A 78 -12.66 2.88 -3.89
C VAL A 78 -12.80 1.61 -3.04
N LYS A 79 -13.79 0.76 -3.33
CA LYS A 79 -14.00 -0.50 -2.61
C LYS A 79 -12.77 -1.41 -2.68
N VAL A 80 -12.18 -1.56 -3.86
CA VAL A 80 -10.98 -2.40 -4.04
C VAL A 80 -9.79 -1.81 -3.27
N MET A 81 -9.57 -0.49 -3.36
CA MET A 81 -8.49 0.18 -2.62
C MET A 81 -8.62 -0.02 -1.11
N ILE A 82 -9.83 0.14 -0.56
CA ILE A 82 -10.08 -0.09 0.87
C ILE A 82 -9.83 -1.55 1.23
N LEU A 83 -10.34 -2.50 0.44
CA LEU A 83 -10.17 -3.94 0.71
C LEU A 83 -8.69 -4.33 0.75
N VAL A 84 -7.92 -3.92 -0.25
CA VAL A 84 -6.47 -4.21 -0.32
C VAL A 84 -5.74 -3.53 0.84
N SER A 85 -6.07 -2.27 1.15
CA SER A 85 -5.44 -1.54 2.25
C SER A 85 -5.73 -2.20 3.62
N SER A 86 -6.93 -2.74 3.81
CA SER A 86 -7.29 -3.48 5.02
C SER A 86 -6.45 -4.75 5.19
N ILE A 87 -6.12 -5.45 4.09
CA ILE A 87 -5.22 -6.62 4.14
C ILE A 87 -3.84 -6.20 4.65
N TYR A 88 -3.28 -5.11 4.12
CA TYR A 88 -1.99 -4.59 4.60
C TYR A 88 -2.03 -4.15 6.06
N LEU A 89 -3.13 -3.54 6.51
CA LEU A 89 -3.32 -3.17 7.91
C LEU A 89 -3.33 -4.41 8.82
N ILE A 90 -4.05 -5.46 8.44
CA ILE A 90 -4.11 -6.72 9.20
C ILE A 90 -2.72 -7.36 9.27
N LEU A 91 -2.01 -7.45 8.15
CA LEU A 91 -0.64 -7.98 8.11
C LEU A 91 0.29 -7.16 9.00
N TYR A 92 0.19 -5.83 8.96
CA TYR A 92 1.00 -4.96 9.80
C TYR A 92 0.72 -5.18 11.30
N ILE A 93 -0.55 -5.28 11.69
CA ILE A 93 -0.93 -5.56 13.09
C ILE A 93 -0.43 -6.94 13.52
N TYR A 94 -0.59 -7.95 12.66
CA TYR A 94 -0.11 -9.31 12.90
C TYR A 94 1.40 -9.35 13.14
N PHE A 95 2.18 -8.77 12.23
CA PHE A 95 3.64 -8.73 12.39
C PHE A 95 4.04 -7.90 13.61
N ARG A 96 3.43 -6.73 13.84
CA ARG A 96 3.75 -5.90 15.02
C ARG A 96 3.57 -6.66 16.34
N TRP A 97 2.63 -7.59 16.42
CA TRP A 97 2.41 -8.41 17.61
C TRP A 97 3.47 -9.49 17.80
N GLU A 98 4.11 -10.00 16.73
CA GLU A 98 5.21 -10.96 16.83
C GLU A 98 6.53 -10.32 17.29
N TRP A 99 6.69 -9.00 17.10
CA TRP A 99 7.92 -8.25 17.42
C TRP A 99 7.78 -7.35 18.68
N LEU A 100 6.68 -7.48 19.43
CA LEU A 100 6.46 -6.85 20.76
C LEU A 100 6.67 -7.89 21.86
#